data_AF-A0A1D7NP71-F1
#
_entry.id   AF-A0A1D7NP71-F1
#
_cell.length_a   1.000
_cell.length_b   1.000
_cell.length_c   1.000
_cell.angle_alpha   90.00
_cell.angle_beta   90.00
_cell.angle_gamma   90.00
#
_symmetry.space_group_name_H-M   'P 1'
#
loop_
_entity.id
_entity.type
_entity.pdbx_description
1 polymer ?
#
loop_
_entity_poly.entity_id
_entity_poly.type
_entity_poly.pdbx_seq_one_letter_code
_entity_poly.pdbx_strand_id
1 'polypeptide(L)' 'MWRLWYYFDVRRTLVALHVGLAVLAFTIHFILLSTDRYNWLEDASAAPAAAAALESSEAPAAT' A
#
# COMPACT_ATOMS: atom_id res chain seq x y z
N MET A 1 27.03 16.88 25.14
CA MET A 1 25.84 16.02 24.93
C MET A 1 26.28 14.64 24.43
N TRP A 2 27.04 13.90 25.26
CA TRP A 2 27.59 12.58 24.90
C TRP A 2 27.16 11.48 25.89
N ARG A 3 26.64 11.89 27.06
CA ARG A 3 26.11 11.02 28.12
C ARG A 3 24.85 10.25 27.70
N LEU A 4 24.12 10.72 26.69
CA LEU A 4 22.94 10.04 26.15
C LEU A 4 23.31 8.64 25.60
N TRP A 5 24.53 8.49 25.05
CA TRP A 5 25.04 7.22 24.53
C TRP A 5 25.39 6.17 25.59
N TYR A 6 25.46 6.54 26.88
CA TYR A 6 25.70 5.57 27.96
C TYR A 6 24.41 4.82 28.35
N TYR A 7 23.24 5.43 28.14
CA TYR A 7 21.94 4.81 28.40
C TYR A 7 21.34 4.17 27.15
N PHE A 8 21.61 4.76 25.99
CA PHE A 8 21.18 4.23 24.71
C PHE A 8 22.27 3.34 24.13
N ASP A 9 22.09 2.03 24.30
CA ASP A 9 22.85 1.02 23.57
C ASP A 9 22.81 1.36 22.07
N VAL A 10 23.92 1.86 21.52
CA VAL A 10 24.09 2.33 20.12
C VAL A 10 23.44 1.38 19.13
N ARG A 11 23.60 0.08 19.40
CA ARG A 11 23.08 -0.99 18.56
C ARG A 11 21.56 -1.03 18.56
N ARG A 12 20.92 -0.85 19.71
CA ARG A 12 19.47 -0.88 19.87
C ARG A 12 18.81 0.36 19.28
N THR A 13 19.42 1.54 19.37
CA THR A 13 18.87 2.75 18.75
C THR A 13 18.94 2.71 17.23
N LEU A 14 20.03 2.22 16.65
CA LEU A 14 20.12 2.00 15.20
C LEU A 14 19.07 1.00 14.72
N VAL A 15 18.88 -0.11 15.44
CA VAL A 15 17.85 -1.10 15.13
C VAL A 15 16.45 -0.51 15.29
N ALA A 16 16.16 0.22 16.36
CA ALA A 16 14.86 0.83 16.58
C ALA A 16 14.51 1.87 15.50
N LEU A 17 15.49 2.68 15.07
CA LEU A 17 15.32 3.60 13.95
C LEU A 17 15.01 2.83 12.67
N HIS A 18 15.81 1.81 12.34
CA HIS A 18 15.63 1.04 11.10
C HIS A 18 14.29 0.31 11.08
N VAL A 19 13.93 -0.35 12.18
CA VAL A 19 12.65 -1.05 12.33
C VAL A 19 11.48 -0.07 12.31
N GLY A 20 11.60 1.08 13.00
CA GLY A 20 10.56 2.10 12.99
C GLY A 20 10.30 2.64 11.57
N LEU A 21 11.36 2.95 10.83
CA LEU A 21 11.24 3.40 9.44
C LEU A 21 10.73 2.28 8.51
N ALA A 22 11.19 1.05 8.68
CA ALA A 22 10.74 -0.10 7.88
C ALA A 22 9.24 -0.38 8.10
N VAL A 23 8.79 -0.43 9.37
CA VAL A 23 7.37 -0.61 9.71
C VAL A 23 6.53 0.53 9.15
N LEU A 24 6.99 1.77 9.27
CA LEU A 24 6.31 2.93 8.69
C LEU A 24 6.19 2.82 7.17
N ALA A 25 7.28 2.47 6.48
CA ALA A 25 7.29 2.29 5.04
C ALA A 25 6.34 1.17 4.61
N PHE A 26 6.41 -0.01 5.23
CA PHE A 26 5.51 -1.12 4.92
C PHE A 26 4.05 -0.74 5.16
N THR A 27 3.73 -0.10 6.29
CA THR A 27 2.36 0.33 6.60
C THR A 27 1.80 1.22 5.49
N ILE A 28 2.59 2.19 5.00
CA ILE A 28 2.18 3.04 3.88
C ILE A 28 1.96 2.21 2.61
N HIS A 29 2.90 1.33 2.25
CA HIS A 29 2.78 0.52 1.02
C HIS A 29 1.57 -0.42 1.07
N PHE A 30 1.34 -1.08 2.21
CA PHE A 30 0.16 -1.93 2.41
C PHE A 30 -1.14 -1.15 2.28
N ILE A 31 -1.19 0.11 2.74
CA ILE A 31 -2.36 0.98 2.55
C ILE A 31 -2.57 1.28 1.06
N LEU A 32 -1.53 1.68 0.32
CA LEU A 32 -1.66 1.97 -1.11
C LEU A 32 -2.10 0.73 -1.89
N LEU A 33 -1.49 -0.43 -1.60
CA LEU A 33 -1.80 -1.71 -2.22
C LEU A 33 -3.20 -2.23 -1.87
N SER A 34 -3.73 -1.89 -0.69
CA SER A 34 -5.08 -2.29 -0.28
C SER A 34 -6.19 -1.49 -0.98
N THR A 35 -5.86 -0.38 -1.65
CA THR A 35 -6.88 0.50 -2.27
C THR A 35 -7.00 0.23 -3.76
N ASP A 36 -8.23 0.08 -4.27
CA ASP A 36 -8.49 -0.24 -5.69
C ASP A 36 -7.85 0.73 -6.69
N ARG A 37 -7.63 2.01 -6.29
CA ARG A 37 -7.05 3.04 -7.16
C ARG A 37 -5.52 3.08 -7.15
N TYR A 38 -4.87 2.74 -6.04
CA TYR A 38 -3.41 2.85 -5.91
C TYR A 38 -2.72 1.48 -5.84
N ASN A 39 -3.49 0.40 -5.98
CA ASN A 39 -2.99 -0.96 -6.05
C ASN A 39 -2.38 -1.23 -7.43
N TRP A 40 -1.09 -0.92 -7.56
CA TRP A 40 -0.35 -1.15 -8.79
C TRP A 40 -0.18 -2.64 -9.16
N LEU A 41 -0.49 -3.58 -8.26
CA LEU A 41 -0.49 -5.02 -8.59
C LEU A 41 -1.79 -5.47 -9.26
N GLU A 42 -2.91 -4.81 -8.95
CA GLU A 42 -4.24 -5.09 -9.52
C GLU A 42 -4.56 -4.21 -10.72
N ASP A 43 -3.88 -3.07 -10.89
CA ASP A 43 -4.04 -2.17 -12.05
C ASP A 43 -3.74 -2.85 -13.40
N ALA A 44 -2.97 -3.95 -13.42
CA ALA A 44 -2.83 -4.79 -14.62
C ALA A 44 -4.11 -5.58 -14.97
N SER A 45 -5.02 -5.77 -14.02
CA SER A 45 -6.33 -6.42 -14.16
C SER A 45 -7.48 -5.39 -14.29
N ALA A 46 -7.26 -4.15 -13.86
CA ALA A 46 -8.24 -3.07 -13.92
C ALA A 46 -8.19 -2.26 -15.24
N ALA A 47 -8.07 -2.96 -16.38
CA ALA A 47 -8.86 -2.53 -17.52
C ALA A 47 -10.34 -2.54 -17.06
N PRO A 48 -11.19 -1.60 -17.49
CA PRO A 48 -12.60 -1.56 -17.10
C PRO A 48 -13.40 -2.69 -17.79
N ALA A 49 -12.98 -3.95 -17.63
CA ALA A 49 -13.68 -5.11 -18.17
C ALA A 49 -14.85 -5.55 -17.26
N ALA A 50 -14.75 -5.31 -15.94
CA ALA A 50 -15.82 -5.68 -15.01
C ALA A 50 -17.01 -4.69 -15.01
N ALA A 51 -16.79 -3.42 -15.35
CA ALA A 51 -17.86 -2.44 -15.54
C ALA A 51 -18.47 -2.52 -16.96
N ALA A 52 -17.65 -2.77 -17.99
CA ALA A 52 -18.13 -2.92 -19.37
C ALA A 52 -18.90 -4.25 -19.62
N ALA A 53 -18.66 -5.29 -18.80
CA ALA A 53 -19.39 -6.55 -18.90
C ALA A 53 -20.81 -6.49 -18.33
N LEU A 54 -21.11 -5.56 -17.41
CA LEU A 54 -22.46 -5.37 -16.86
C LEU A 54 -23.30 -4.45 -17.76
N GLU A 55 -22.68 -3.42 -18.35
CA GLU A 55 -23.39 -2.47 -19.22
C GLU A 55 -23.68 -3.04 -20.62
N SER A 56 -22.86 -3.97 -21.12
CA SER A 56 -23.13 -4.68 -22.39
C SER A 56 -24.29 -5.68 -22.30
N SER A 57 -24.77 -5.99 -21.10
CA SER A 57 -25.92 -6.88 -20.90
C SER A 57 -27.26 -6.14 -20.79
N GLU A 58 -27.25 -4.80 -20.69
CA GLU A 58 -28.46 -4.00 -20.42
C GLU A 58 -28.58 -2.82 -21.41
N ALA A 59 -28.93 -3.15 -22.66
CA ALA A 59 -29.84 -2.44 -23.58
C ALA A 59 -29.39 -2.54 -25.05
N PRO A 60 -30.30 -2.57 -26.06
CA PRO A 60 -31.76 -2.48 -25.99
C PRO A 60 -32.45 -3.69 -26.64
N ALA A 61 -33.39 -4.32 -25.93
CA ALA A 61 -34.39 -5.15 -26.58
C ALA A 61 -35.31 -4.22 -27.40
N ALA A 62 -35.08 -4.18 -28.71
CA ALA A 62 -36.04 -3.67 -29.67
C ALA A 62 -37.21 -4.66 -29.79
N THR A 63 -38.44 -4.17 -29.61
CA THR A 63 -39.68 -4.40 -30.41
C THR A 63 -40.87 -3.76 -29.73
#